data_AF-A0A496RGH6-F1
#
_entry.id   AF-A0A496RGH6-F1
#
_cell.length_a   1.000
_cell.length_b   1.000
_cell.length_c   1.000
_cell.angle_alpha   90.00
_cell.angle_beta   90.00
_cell.angle_gamma   90.00
#
_symmetry.space_group_name_H-M   'P 1'
#
loop_
_entity.id
_entity.type
_entity.pdbx_description
1 polymer ?
#
loop_
_entity_poly.entity_id
_entity_poly.type
_entity_poly.pdbx_seq_one_letter_code
_entity_poly.pdbx_strand_id
1 'polypeptide(L)'
;MLISFFCYLEGVKAEFSLSVVPYEGGYDLRFGKIFQGKVNKEVIVKITSTTLGKRYRLIQVLLEPLTNSEGRRIPQNSFSVYGIRGTNRYGTLLEREIPVSLGRTIIYTSDPQGNSDSFNLVYSLKVTPEQAPGFYRGKIVYILEPIDSAESPVRVILNIFAEVEQQSPKIEIKTLEGRRIYLNPKKKKSVDVLVSIKGNLGKKFQILQLVSGPLINSEGDKLAYDKIKFLTKEVKKGEGVLKPLALSSRKEVIYTSWRGESEDFIIRYNLEELEKEKVGKYRTNIKYFLEIPGSFVRYIDTLPLEVENPSIFNLKVTPETEGVILFKNLKPLQSPKINEVTIEIETNLGKPYQVSQKIISELVNKEGDKIPLKHLSLRTESINTKGSLKYPKNTIVKKGEMVLFVSDSNGSSDKFKVIYKLEAPLNLKPGDYFTRIVYSILEI
;
A
#
# COMPACT_ATOMS: atom_id res chain seq x y z
N MET A 1 -99.53 -11.44 -15.84
CA MET A 1 -98.78 -12.37 -16.70
C MET A 1 -97.49 -11.67 -17.09
N LEU A 2 -96.41 -11.92 -16.36
CA LEU A 2 -95.10 -11.30 -16.56
C LEU A 2 -94.15 -12.42 -17.01
N ILE A 3 -93.61 -12.30 -18.22
CA ILE A 3 -92.68 -13.25 -18.80
C ILE A 3 -91.28 -12.90 -18.30
N SER A 4 -90.69 -13.79 -17.50
CA SER A 4 -89.30 -13.71 -17.06
C SER A 4 -88.37 -14.17 -18.18
N PHE A 5 -87.51 -13.28 -18.66
CA PHE A 5 -86.40 -13.60 -19.56
C PHE A 5 -85.13 -13.80 -18.71
N PHE A 6 -84.77 -15.04 -18.44
CA PHE A 6 -83.50 -15.39 -17.82
C PHE A 6 -82.41 -15.41 -18.91
N CYS A 7 -81.65 -14.32 -19.02
CA CYS A 7 -80.38 -14.37 -19.75
C CYS A 7 -79.33 -15.04 -18.86
N TYR A 8 -78.98 -16.28 -19.19
CA TYR A 8 -77.74 -16.90 -18.74
C TYR A 8 -76.57 -16.11 -19.35
N LEU A 9 -75.85 -15.37 -18.50
CA LEU A 9 -74.52 -14.85 -18.83
C LEU A 9 -73.53 -16.00 -18.66
N GLU A 10 -73.16 -16.67 -19.75
CA GLU A 10 -71.98 -17.52 -19.76
C GLU A 10 -70.74 -16.64 -19.51
N GLY A 11 -70.09 -16.86 -18.37
CA GLY A 11 -68.82 -16.21 -18.06
C GLY A 11 -67.77 -16.61 -19.07
N VAL A 12 -67.15 -15.61 -19.71
CA VAL A 12 -65.96 -15.77 -20.55
C VAL A 12 -64.85 -16.38 -19.68
N LYS A 13 -64.62 -17.69 -19.83
CA LYS A 13 -63.42 -18.34 -19.28
C LYS A 13 -62.23 -17.96 -20.16
N ALA A 14 -61.12 -17.56 -19.53
CA ALA A 14 -59.88 -17.33 -20.26
C ALA A 14 -59.46 -18.61 -21.00
N GLU A 15 -59.20 -18.47 -22.30
CA GLU A 15 -58.88 -19.57 -23.22
C GLU A 15 -57.51 -20.23 -22.94
N PHE A 16 -56.65 -19.46 -22.25
CA PHE A 16 -55.37 -19.90 -21.73
C PHE A 16 -55.25 -19.54 -20.25
N SER A 17 -54.63 -20.41 -19.47
CA SER A 17 -54.17 -20.08 -18.12
C SER A 17 -52.72 -20.51 -17.92
N LEU A 18 -52.00 -19.71 -17.14
CA LEU A 18 -50.61 -19.94 -16.79
C LEU A 18 -50.50 -19.95 -15.27
N SER A 19 -49.88 -21.00 -14.73
CA SER A 19 -49.48 -21.08 -13.33
C SER A 19 -47.98 -21.33 -13.27
N VAL A 20 -47.29 -20.55 -12.44
CA VAL A 20 -45.85 -20.67 -12.21
C VAL A 20 -45.65 -20.69 -10.70
N VAL A 21 -45.23 -21.84 -10.17
CA VAL A 21 -45.09 -22.04 -8.72
C VAL A 21 -43.72 -22.65 -8.40
N PRO A 22 -43.03 -22.20 -7.34
CA PRO A 22 -41.84 -22.87 -6.84
C PRO A 22 -42.14 -24.33 -6.50
N TYR A 23 -41.20 -25.24 -6.80
CA TYR A 23 -41.34 -26.67 -6.50
C TYR A 23 -41.49 -26.92 -4.98
N GLU A 24 -40.78 -26.14 -4.16
CA GLU A 24 -40.85 -26.20 -2.70
C GLU A 24 -42.15 -25.62 -2.11
N GLY A 25 -43.05 -25.10 -2.96
CA GLY A 25 -44.29 -24.44 -2.55
C GLY A 25 -44.14 -22.93 -2.30
N GLY A 26 -45.26 -22.26 -2.07
CA GLY A 26 -45.33 -20.80 -1.89
C GLY A 26 -45.51 -20.01 -3.19
N TYR A 27 -45.25 -18.70 -3.12
CA TYR A 27 -45.47 -17.75 -4.23
C TYR A 27 -44.19 -17.10 -4.75
N ASP A 28 -43.05 -17.31 -4.08
CA ASP A 28 -41.78 -16.65 -4.41
C ASP A 28 -40.66 -17.67 -4.58
N LEU A 29 -39.75 -17.40 -5.53
CA LEU A 29 -38.53 -18.17 -5.71
C LEU A 29 -37.46 -17.73 -4.71
N ARG A 30 -37.24 -18.51 -3.65
CA ARG A 30 -36.30 -18.18 -2.57
C ARG A 30 -35.06 -19.06 -2.66
N PHE A 31 -33.91 -18.46 -2.96
CA PHE A 31 -32.62 -19.15 -2.94
C PHE A 31 -32.06 -19.35 -1.52
N GLY A 32 -32.58 -18.62 -0.54
CA GLY A 32 -32.08 -18.66 0.84
C GLY A 32 -30.73 -17.96 0.99
N LYS A 33 -29.98 -18.39 2.00
CA LYS A 33 -28.64 -17.91 2.33
C LYS A 33 -27.59 -18.56 1.45
N ILE A 34 -26.78 -17.73 0.79
CA ILE A 34 -25.75 -18.14 -0.15
C ILE A 34 -24.44 -17.45 0.22
N PHE A 35 -23.41 -18.25 0.45
CA PHE A 35 -22.09 -17.75 0.79
C PHE A 35 -21.20 -17.62 -0.47
N GLN A 36 -21.04 -18.71 -1.22
CA GLN A 36 -20.37 -18.74 -2.51
C GLN A 36 -20.84 -19.97 -3.30
N GLY A 37 -20.68 -19.93 -4.62
CA GLY A 37 -21.00 -21.08 -5.49
C GLY A 37 -22.36 -20.96 -6.15
N LYS A 38 -22.86 -22.08 -6.71
CA LYS A 38 -24.10 -22.14 -7.49
C LYS A 38 -25.18 -22.85 -6.68
N VAL A 39 -26.33 -22.19 -6.52
CA VAL A 39 -27.53 -22.75 -5.88
C VAL A 39 -28.63 -22.85 -6.93
N ASN A 40 -29.35 -23.96 -6.94
CA ASN A 40 -30.42 -24.22 -7.89
C ASN A 40 -31.77 -24.25 -7.17
N LYS A 41 -32.81 -23.73 -7.83
CA LYS A 41 -34.21 -23.80 -7.38
C LYS A 41 -35.13 -24.13 -8.55
N GLU A 42 -36.09 -25.01 -8.28
CA GLU A 42 -37.04 -25.48 -9.29
C GLU A 42 -38.36 -24.72 -9.25
N VAL A 43 -38.94 -24.53 -10.44
CA VAL A 43 -40.23 -23.91 -10.66
C VAL A 43 -41.06 -24.80 -11.58
N ILE A 44 -42.27 -25.15 -11.15
CA ILE A 44 -43.23 -25.89 -11.94
C ILE A 44 -44.06 -24.88 -12.73
N VAL A 45 -44.06 -25.02 -14.05
CA VAL A 45 -44.92 -24.28 -14.95
C VAL A 45 -46.05 -25.19 -15.40
N LYS A 46 -47.29 -24.74 -15.25
CA LYS A 46 -48.49 -25.41 -15.76
C LYS A 46 -49.22 -24.48 -16.72
N ILE A 47 -49.50 -24.98 -17.91
CA ILE A 47 -50.24 -24.26 -18.94
C ILE A 47 -51.49 -25.05 -19.25
N THR A 48 -52.64 -24.41 -19.12
CA THR A 48 -53.91 -24.98 -19.55
C THR A 48 -54.40 -24.21 -20.77
N SER A 49 -54.60 -24.93 -21.87
CA SER A 49 -55.25 -24.47 -23.09
C SER A 49 -56.61 -25.18 -23.20
N THR A 50 -57.68 -24.42 -23.35
CA THR A 50 -59.05 -24.98 -23.49
C THR A 50 -59.50 -25.08 -24.96
N THR A 51 -58.67 -24.62 -25.91
CA THR A 51 -59.02 -24.60 -27.33
C THR A 51 -58.00 -25.36 -28.16
N LEU A 52 -58.49 -26.40 -28.83
CA LEU A 52 -57.69 -27.23 -29.75
C LEU A 52 -57.29 -26.43 -30.99
N GLY A 53 -56.05 -26.61 -31.44
CA GLY A 53 -55.51 -26.01 -32.65
C GLY A 53 -54.90 -24.61 -32.49
N LYS A 54 -54.97 -24.00 -31.29
CA LYS A 54 -54.32 -22.71 -31.02
C LYS A 54 -52.95 -22.89 -30.38
N ARG A 55 -51.91 -22.62 -31.17
CA ARG A 55 -50.53 -22.69 -30.69
C ARG A 55 -50.20 -21.54 -29.75
N TYR A 56 -49.24 -21.77 -28.86
CA TYR A 56 -48.76 -20.75 -27.92
C TYR A 56 -47.27 -20.90 -27.64
N ARG A 57 -46.69 -19.85 -27.07
CA ARG A 57 -45.32 -19.84 -26.55
C ARG A 57 -45.27 -19.22 -25.17
N LEU A 58 -44.39 -19.77 -24.32
CA LEU A 58 -44.04 -19.17 -23.04
C LEU A 58 -42.77 -18.36 -23.21
N ILE A 59 -42.86 -17.08 -22.87
CA ILE A 59 -41.74 -16.16 -22.84
C ILE A 59 -41.43 -15.77 -21.41
N GLN A 60 -40.15 -15.64 -21.10
CA GLN A 60 -39.64 -15.13 -19.84
C GLN A 60 -38.92 -13.81 -20.07
N VAL A 61 -39.11 -12.87 -19.15
CA VAL A 61 -38.38 -11.60 -19.08
C VAL A 61 -37.99 -11.32 -17.63
N LEU A 62 -36.73 -10.96 -17.40
CA LEU A 62 -36.28 -10.38 -16.14
C LEU A 62 -36.82 -8.95 -16.06
N LEU A 63 -37.86 -8.73 -15.24
CA LEU A 63 -38.48 -7.42 -15.09
C LEU A 63 -37.65 -6.54 -14.15
N GLU A 64 -37.19 -7.11 -13.04
CA GLU A 64 -36.32 -6.43 -12.07
C GLU A 64 -35.11 -7.33 -11.77
N PRO A 65 -33.87 -6.89 -12.05
CA PRO A 65 -32.67 -7.61 -11.65
C PRO A 65 -32.57 -7.77 -10.13
N LEU A 66 -31.94 -8.86 -9.68
CA LEU A 66 -31.62 -9.08 -8.27
C LEU A 66 -30.75 -7.91 -7.74
N THR A 67 -31.39 -7.02 -6.96
CA THR A 67 -30.80 -5.77 -6.46
C THR A 67 -31.00 -5.67 -4.95
N ASN A 68 -29.99 -5.19 -4.22
CA ASN A 68 -30.06 -4.98 -2.78
C ASN A 68 -30.47 -3.53 -2.39
N SER A 69 -30.60 -3.25 -1.10
CA SER A 69 -30.97 -1.93 -0.56
C SER A 69 -29.99 -0.82 -0.95
N GLU A 70 -28.71 -1.14 -1.12
CA GLU A 70 -27.66 -0.20 -1.53
C GLU A 70 -27.59 -0.01 -3.06
N GLY A 71 -28.54 -0.59 -3.81
CA GLY A 71 -28.60 -0.49 -5.28
C GLY A 71 -27.60 -1.37 -6.03
N ARG A 72 -26.90 -2.27 -5.33
CA ARG A 72 -25.97 -3.23 -5.95
C ARG A 72 -26.75 -4.37 -6.57
N ARG A 73 -26.28 -4.84 -7.72
CA ARG A 73 -26.93 -5.90 -8.49
C ARG A 73 -26.08 -7.16 -8.48
N ILE A 74 -26.74 -8.30 -8.48
CA ILE A 74 -26.09 -9.55 -8.90
C ILE A 74 -25.92 -9.47 -10.42
N PRO A 75 -24.71 -9.76 -10.96
CA PRO A 75 -24.49 -9.80 -12.39
C PRO A 75 -25.48 -10.73 -13.10
N GLN A 76 -26.07 -10.28 -14.20
CA GLN A 76 -27.13 -11.02 -14.90
C GLN A 76 -26.67 -12.42 -15.38
N ASN A 77 -25.41 -12.55 -15.81
CA ASN A 77 -24.81 -13.83 -16.20
C ASN A 77 -24.63 -14.81 -15.03
N SER A 78 -24.85 -14.37 -13.80
CA SER A 78 -24.83 -15.21 -12.61
C SER A 78 -26.21 -15.76 -12.25
N PHE A 79 -27.25 -15.37 -13.00
CA PHE A 79 -28.61 -15.89 -12.86
C PHE A 79 -29.06 -16.54 -14.17
N SER A 80 -29.27 -17.85 -14.16
CA SER A 80 -29.57 -18.66 -15.35
C SER A 80 -30.80 -19.52 -15.18
N VAL A 81 -31.35 -19.98 -16.31
CA VAL A 81 -32.50 -20.88 -16.38
C VAL A 81 -32.29 -21.98 -17.41
N TYR A 82 -32.81 -23.16 -17.15
CA TYR A 82 -33.03 -24.23 -18.14
C TYR A 82 -34.25 -25.07 -17.76
N GLY A 83 -34.85 -25.73 -18.73
CA GLY A 83 -35.91 -26.70 -18.54
C GLY A 83 -35.37 -28.12 -18.31
N ILE A 84 -36.04 -28.88 -17.45
CA ILE A 84 -35.69 -30.27 -17.19
C ILE A 84 -36.23 -31.14 -18.32
N ARG A 85 -35.31 -31.77 -19.06
CA ARG A 85 -35.63 -32.70 -20.15
C ARG A 85 -36.60 -33.79 -19.68
N GLY A 86 -37.63 -34.02 -20.47
CA GLY A 86 -38.64 -35.06 -20.23
C GLY A 86 -39.74 -34.69 -19.22
N THR A 87 -39.77 -33.44 -18.74
CA THR A 87 -40.88 -32.97 -17.89
C THR A 87 -42.11 -32.51 -18.66
N ASN A 88 -41.93 -31.98 -19.88
CA ASN A 88 -43.01 -31.65 -20.81
C ASN A 88 -43.45 -32.87 -21.64
N ARG A 89 -44.72 -32.92 -22.05
CA ARG A 89 -45.28 -34.04 -22.82
C ARG A 89 -45.39 -33.79 -24.32
N TYR A 90 -45.62 -32.54 -24.75
CA TYR A 90 -46.02 -32.25 -26.13
C TYR A 90 -45.07 -31.31 -26.87
N GLY A 91 -44.81 -30.12 -26.33
CA GLY A 91 -44.09 -29.07 -27.06
C GLY A 91 -42.56 -29.18 -27.01
N THR A 92 -41.89 -28.09 -27.37
CA THR A 92 -40.42 -27.97 -27.29
C THR A 92 -40.04 -27.07 -26.12
N LEU A 93 -39.30 -27.64 -25.17
CA LEU A 93 -38.78 -26.95 -23.99
C LEU A 93 -37.33 -26.50 -24.22
N LEU A 94 -36.97 -25.34 -23.67
CA LEU A 94 -35.59 -24.86 -23.63
C LEU A 94 -34.79 -25.67 -22.61
N GLU A 95 -33.97 -26.63 -23.07
CA GLU A 95 -33.17 -27.50 -22.17
C GLU A 95 -31.76 -26.96 -21.90
N ARG A 96 -31.28 -26.00 -22.69
CA ARG A 96 -29.94 -25.40 -22.51
C ARG A 96 -29.97 -24.32 -21.45
N GLU A 97 -29.00 -24.36 -20.53
CA GLU A 97 -28.76 -23.30 -19.55
C GLU A 97 -28.37 -21.98 -20.24
N ILE A 98 -29.17 -20.95 -20.01
CA ILE A 98 -28.92 -19.59 -20.52
C ILE A 98 -29.15 -18.55 -19.43
N PRO A 99 -28.52 -17.36 -19.50
CA PRO A 99 -28.78 -16.27 -18.58
C PRO A 99 -30.23 -15.79 -18.65
N VAL A 100 -30.84 -15.54 -17.50
CA VAL A 100 -32.16 -14.89 -17.42
C VAL A 100 -31.98 -13.42 -17.80
N SER A 101 -32.64 -12.99 -18.87
CA SER A 101 -32.36 -11.70 -19.49
C SER A 101 -33.47 -10.67 -19.35
N LEU A 102 -33.10 -9.37 -19.40
CA LEU A 102 -34.06 -8.26 -19.54
C LEU A 102 -34.82 -8.33 -20.89
N GLY A 103 -34.31 -9.10 -21.84
CA GLY A 103 -34.96 -9.35 -23.13
C GLY A 103 -35.97 -10.50 -23.06
N ARG A 104 -36.72 -10.66 -24.13
CA ARG A 104 -37.69 -11.74 -24.30
C ARG A 104 -36.97 -13.05 -24.62
N THR A 105 -37.14 -14.05 -23.77
CA THR A 105 -36.57 -15.38 -23.94
C THR A 105 -37.69 -16.40 -24.09
N ILE A 106 -37.74 -17.10 -25.22
CA ILE A 106 -38.71 -18.19 -25.40
C ILE A 106 -38.24 -19.40 -24.61
N ILE A 107 -39.05 -19.83 -23.64
CA ILE A 107 -38.77 -20.98 -22.77
C ILE A 107 -39.46 -22.24 -23.29
N TYR A 108 -40.65 -22.11 -23.87
CA TYR A 108 -41.42 -23.24 -24.37
C TYR A 108 -42.26 -22.82 -25.57
N THR A 109 -42.40 -23.72 -26.55
CA THR A 109 -43.32 -23.58 -27.68
C THR A 109 -44.22 -24.79 -27.74
N SER A 110 -45.54 -24.59 -27.80
CA SER A 110 -46.50 -25.69 -27.89
C SER A 110 -46.35 -26.48 -29.19
N ASP A 111 -46.87 -27.70 -29.14
CA ASP A 111 -47.11 -28.48 -30.35
C ASP A 111 -48.17 -27.79 -31.25
N PRO A 112 -48.32 -28.23 -32.52
CA PRO A 112 -49.29 -27.65 -33.44
C PRO A 112 -50.75 -27.73 -32.97
N GLN A 113 -51.09 -28.69 -32.10
CA GLN A 113 -52.45 -28.86 -31.57
C GLN A 113 -52.77 -27.93 -30.39
N GLY A 114 -51.77 -27.22 -29.85
CA GLY A 114 -51.99 -26.30 -28.72
C GLY A 114 -52.32 -27.02 -27.42
N ASN A 115 -51.82 -28.24 -27.23
CA ASN A 115 -52.14 -29.06 -26.07
C ASN A 115 -51.67 -28.39 -24.77
N SER A 116 -52.43 -28.59 -23.69
CA SER A 116 -51.99 -28.24 -22.34
C SER A 116 -50.71 -29.01 -21.98
N ASP A 117 -49.78 -28.38 -21.26
CA ASP A 117 -48.53 -29.00 -20.86
C ASP A 117 -48.09 -28.51 -19.48
N SER A 118 -47.17 -29.25 -18.85
CA SER A 118 -46.55 -28.92 -17.58
C SER A 118 -45.09 -29.30 -17.63
N PHE A 119 -44.22 -28.49 -17.06
CA PHE A 119 -42.78 -28.77 -17.04
C PHE A 119 -42.06 -28.05 -15.92
N ASN A 120 -40.84 -28.49 -15.63
CA ASN A 120 -40.01 -27.89 -14.60
C ASN A 120 -38.90 -27.04 -15.22
N LEU A 121 -38.72 -25.85 -14.65
CA LEU A 121 -37.59 -24.97 -14.91
C LEU A 121 -36.67 -24.96 -13.69
N VAL A 122 -35.36 -25.08 -13.91
CA VAL A 122 -34.34 -24.89 -12.89
C VAL A 122 -33.73 -23.51 -13.08
N TYR A 123 -33.87 -22.68 -12.05
CA TYR A 123 -33.16 -21.43 -11.94
C TYR A 123 -31.90 -21.63 -11.13
N SER A 124 -30.78 -21.14 -11.63
CA SER A 124 -29.51 -21.21 -10.92
C SER A 124 -28.97 -19.82 -10.61
N LEU A 125 -28.51 -19.62 -9.38
CA LEU A 125 -27.87 -18.40 -8.92
C LEU A 125 -26.45 -18.70 -8.48
N LYS A 126 -25.47 -18.08 -9.14
CA LYS A 126 -24.04 -18.17 -8.82
C LYS A 126 -23.61 -16.93 -8.04
N VAL A 127 -23.04 -17.10 -6.86
CA VAL A 127 -22.49 -16.00 -6.06
C VAL A 127 -20.97 -16.11 -6.06
N THR A 128 -20.30 -15.01 -6.44
CA THR A 128 -18.83 -14.91 -6.40
C THR A 128 -18.37 -14.22 -5.11
N PRO A 129 -17.11 -14.41 -4.66
CA PRO A 129 -16.57 -13.77 -3.45
C PRO A 129 -16.60 -12.23 -3.47
N GLU A 130 -16.69 -11.63 -4.66
CA GLU A 130 -16.76 -10.17 -4.86
C GLU A 130 -18.17 -9.62 -4.75
N GLN A 131 -19.20 -10.47 -4.77
CA GLN A 131 -20.59 -10.06 -4.59
C GLN A 131 -20.75 -9.48 -3.18
N ALA A 132 -21.33 -8.29 -3.10
CA ALA A 132 -21.57 -7.66 -1.82
C ALA A 132 -22.58 -8.47 -0.99
N PRO A 133 -22.35 -8.63 0.32
CA PRO A 133 -23.34 -9.25 1.20
C PRO A 133 -24.63 -8.42 1.26
N GLY A 134 -25.74 -9.08 1.58
CA GLY A 134 -27.04 -8.44 1.78
C GLY A 134 -28.20 -9.19 1.14
N PHE A 135 -29.40 -8.63 1.29
CA PHE A 135 -30.64 -9.18 0.74
C PHE A 135 -30.88 -8.62 -0.66
N TYR A 136 -31.03 -9.51 -1.64
CA TYR A 136 -31.30 -9.20 -3.04
C TYR A 136 -32.72 -9.59 -3.40
N ARG A 137 -33.42 -8.69 -4.09
CA ARG A 137 -34.78 -8.91 -4.62
C ARG A 137 -34.84 -8.63 -6.11
N GLY A 138 -35.66 -9.40 -6.82
CA GLY A 138 -35.90 -9.23 -8.25
C GLY A 138 -37.25 -9.81 -8.67
N LYS A 139 -37.59 -9.67 -9.95
CA LYS A 139 -38.86 -10.15 -10.52
C LYS A 139 -38.65 -10.73 -11.91
N ILE A 140 -39.23 -11.89 -12.15
CA ILE A 140 -39.41 -12.45 -13.49
C ILE A 140 -40.87 -12.29 -13.87
N VAL A 141 -41.13 -11.90 -15.11
CA VAL A 141 -42.45 -12.03 -15.71
C VAL A 141 -42.42 -13.15 -16.75
N TYR A 142 -43.42 -14.01 -16.65
CA TYR A 142 -43.75 -15.01 -17.65
C TYR A 142 -44.92 -14.51 -18.46
N ILE A 143 -44.83 -14.66 -19.76
CA ILE A 143 -45.82 -14.19 -20.73
C ILE A 143 -46.19 -15.39 -21.59
N LEU A 144 -47.42 -15.86 -21.44
CA LEU A 144 -48.01 -16.86 -22.32
C LEU A 144 -48.66 -16.12 -23.49
N GLU A 145 -48.09 -16.28 -24.68
CA GLU A 145 -48.57 -15.62 -25.89
C GLU A 145 -49.12 -16.66 -26.86
N PRO A 146 -50.31 -16.46 -27.43
CA PRO A 146 -50.75 -17.25 -28.56
C PRO A 146 -49.89 -16.96 -29.79
N ILE A 147 -49.75 -17.96 -30.66
CA ILE A 147 -49.11 -17.84 -31.97
C ILE A 147 -50.26 -17.73 -32.97
N ASP A 148 -50.28 -16.63 -33.73
CA ASP A 148 -51.28 -16.34 -34.78
C ASP A 148 -52.73 -16.13 -34.30
N SER A 149 -52.93 -15.63 -33.07
CA SER A 149 -54.25 -15.20 -32.54
C SER A 149 -54.23 -13.73 -32.10
N ALA A 150 -55.38 -13.07 -32.13
CA ALA A 150 -55.59 -11.70 -31.62
C ALA A 150 -55.85 -11.65 -30.10
N GLU A 151 -55.75 -12.78 -29.41
CA GLU A 151 -55.96 -12.88 -27.97
C GLU A 151 -54.88 -12.15 -27.16
N SER A 152 -55.29 -11.64 -26.00
CA SER A 152 -54.40 -10.98 -25.07
C SER A 152 -53.50 -11.98 -24.35
N PRO A 153 -52.19 -11.67 -24.19
CA PRO A 153 -51.27 -12.57 -23.50
C PRO A 153 -51.54 -12.62 -22.00
N VAL A 154 -51.35 -13.80 -21.40
CA VAL A 154 -51.46 -13.99 -19.94
C VAL A 154 -50.10 -13.73 -19.30
N ARG A 155 -50.07 -12.96 -18.21
CA ARG A 155 -48.84 -12.62 -17.49
C ARG A 155 -48.86 -13.13 -16.06
N VAL A 156 -47.75 -13.75 -15.64
CA VAL A 156 -47.53 -14.17 -14.25
C VAL A 156 -46.18 -13.63 -13.79
N ILE A 157 -46.17 -13.00 -12.62
CA ILE A 157 -44.94 -12.48 -12.00
C ILE A 157 -44.49 -13.45 -10.91
N LEU A 158 -43.20 -13.77 -10.93
CA LEU A 158 -42.54 -14.53 -9.88
C LEU A 158 -41.49 -13.62 -9.21
N ASN A 159 -41.66 -13.33 -7.92
CA ASN A 159 -40.62 -12.63 -7.17
C ASN A 159 -39.46 -13.57 -6.88
N ILE A 160 -38.25 -13.03 -6.84
CA ILE A 160 -37.02 -13.76 -6.56
C ILE A 160 -36.32 -13.13 -5.36
N PHE A 161 -35.87 -13.97 -4.43
CA PHE A 161 -35.12 -13.54 -3.25
C PHE A 161 -33.86 -14.36 -3.04
N ALA A 162 -32.77 -13.68 -2.66
CA ALA A 162 -31.53 -14.31 -2.22
C ALA A 162 -30.89 -13.48 -1.09
N GLU A 163 -30.26 -14.15 -0.13
CA GLU A 163 -29.43 -13.52 0.91
C GLU A 163 -27.99 -13.91 0.66
N VAL A 164 -27.13 -12.95 0.33
CA VAL A 164 -25.69 -13.18 0.20
C VAL A 164 -25.04 -12.95 1.56
N GLU A 165 -24.44 -13.99 2.13
CA GLU A 165 -23.78 -13.91 3.43
C GLU A 165 -22.32 -13.43 3.32
N GLN A 166 -21.83 -12.84 4.41
CA GLN A 166 -20.52 -12.21 4.46
C GLN A 166 -19.43 -13.24 4.81
N GLN A 167 -18.41 -13.36 3.96
CA GLN A 167 -17.09 -13.79 4.43
C GLN A 167 -16.45 -12.69 5.26
N SER A 168 -15.90 -13.04 6.43
CA SER A 168 -14.97 -12.14 7.10
C SER A 168 -13.87 -11.76 6.10
N PRO A 169 -13.63 -10.46 5.84
CA PRO A 169 -12.64 -10.06 4.86
C PRO A 169 -11.29 -10.61 5.29
N LYS A 170 -10.59 -11.26 4.35
CA LYS A 170 -9.23 -11.71 4.57
C LYS A 170 -8.30 -10.60 4.11
N ILE A 171 -7.63 -9.97 5.05
CA ILE A 171 -6.66 -8.91 4.76
C ILE A 171 -5.27 -9.47 5.05
N GLU A 172 -4.41 -9.46 4.05
CA GLU A 172 -3.02 -9.88 4.15
C GLU A 172 -2.13 -8.66 3.95
N ILE A 173 -1.16 -8.46 4.85
CA ILE A 173 -0.19 -7.36 4.78
C ILE A 173 1.21 -7.97 4.74
N LYS A 174 1.97 -7.69 3.69
CA LYS A 174 3.31 -8.25 3.51
C LYS A 174 4.23 -7.29 2.77
N THR A 175 5.53 -7.39 3.02
CA THR A 175 6.52 -6.68 2.21
C THR A 175 7.03 -7.62 1.12
N LEU A 176 7.53 -7.07 0.00
CA LEU A 176 8.07 -7.89 -1.10
C LEU A 176 9.30 -8.70 -0.69
N GLU A 177 10.00 -8.29 0.36
CA GLU A 177 11.26 -8.89 0.83
C GLU A 177 11.15 -9.53 2.22
N GLY A 178 9.92 -9.74 2.73
CA GLY A 178 9.67 -10.43 4.00
C GLY A 178 8.55 -9.81 4.86
N ARG A 179 8.70 -9.90 6.18
CA ARG A 179 7.76 -9.32 7.16
C ARG A 179 8.42 -8.22 8.00
N ARG A 180 9.17 -7.32 7.36
CA ARG A 180 9.73 -6.12 8.00
C ARG A 180 9.85 -4.96 7.02
N ILE A 181 9.72 -3.74 7.54
CA ILE A 181 10.05 -2.50 6.86
C ILE A 181 11.47 -2.12 7.31
N TYR A 182 12.46 -2.31 6.43
CA TYR A 182 13.85 -1.97 6.70
C TYR A 182 14.30 -0.81 5.82
N LEU A 183 14.72 0.29 6.45
CA LEU A 183 15.17 1.51 5.78
C LEU A 183 16.61 1.84 6.16
N ASN A 184 17.42 2.20 5.17
CA ASN A 184 18.83 2.57 5.33
C ASN A 184 19.21 3.59 4.23
N PRO A 185 19.85 4.73 4.56
CA PRO A 185 20.12 5.79 3.60
C PRO A 185 21.09 5.38 2.49
N LYS A 186 21.94 4.37 2.71
CA LYS A 186 22.93 3.87 1.73
C LYS A 186 22.44 2.65 0.96
N LYS A 187 21.63 1.79 1.58
CA LYS A 187 21.20 0.50 1.00
C LYS A 187 19.78 0.53 0.45
N LYS A 188 18.85 1.12 1.20
CA LYS A 188 17.41 0.99 0.93
C LYS A 188 16.62 2.15 1.50
N LYS A 189 16.44 3.21 0.71
CA LYS A 189 15.69 4.41 1.11
C LYS A 189 14.17 4.23 1.08
N SER A 190 13.65 3.17 0.46
CA SER A 190 12.21 2.94 0.38
C SER A 190 11.84 1.45 0.44
N VAL A 191 10.66 1.16 0.98
CA VAL A 191 10.09 -0.18 1.06
C VAL A 191 8.61 -0.12 0.69
N ASP A 192 8.20 -1.03 -0.18
CA ASP A 192 6.80 -1.24 -0.54
C ASP A 192 6.20 -2.37 0.29
N VAL A 193 5.00 -2.11 0.81
CA VAL A 193 4.16 -3.04 1.56
C VAL A 193 2.87 -3.25 0.77
N LEU A 194 2.61 -4.49 0.36
CA LEU A 194 1.37 -4.88 -0.28
C LEU A 194 0.30 -5.13 0.78
N VAL A 195 -0.85 -4.48 0.60
CA VAL A 195 -2.08 -4.77 1.33
C VAL A 195 -3.03 -5.45 0.35
N SER A 196 -3.31 -6.72 0.58
CA SER A 196 -4.27 -7.49 -0.23
C SER A 196 -5.55 -7.68 0.56
N ILE A 197 -6.67 -7.19 0.03
CA ILE A 197 -7.99 -7.31 0.64
C ILE A 197 -8.82 -8.28 -0.19
N LYS A 198 -9.28 -9.37 0.44
CA LYS A 198 -10.15 -10.36 -0.21
C LYS A 198 -11.53 -10.36 0.45
N GLY A 199 -12.56 -10.36 -0.40
CA GLY A 199 -13.97 -10.33 -0.01
C GLY A 199 -14.54 -8.91 0.06
N ASN A 200 -15.77 -8.75 -0.39
CA ASN A 200 -16.49 -7.48 -0.36
C ASN A 200 -17.19 -7.28 0.99
N LEU A 201 -16.98 -6.14 1.64
CA LEU A 201 -17.61 -5.87 2.94
C LEU A 201 -19.04 -5.33 2.81
N GLY A 202 -19.49 -4.95 1.61
CA GLY A 202 -20.83 -4.39 1.37
C GLY A 202 -21.06 -2.99 1.93
N LYS A 203 -20.10 -2.46 2.69
CA LYS A 203 -20.12 -1.12 3.27
C LYS A 203 -18.71 -0.51 3.28
N LYS A 204 -18.68 0.82 3.27
CA LYS A 204 -17.44 1.60 3.36
C LYS A 204 -16.63 1.16 4.58
N PHE A 205 -15.32 0.99 4.37
CA PHE A 205 -14.36 0.66 5.41
C PHE A 205 -13.07 1.45 5.21
N GLN A 206 -12.26 1.50 6.26
CA GLN A 206 -10.96 2.15 6.27
C GLN A 206 -9.89 1.17 6.73
N ILE A 207 -8.70 1.29 6.16
CA ILE A 207 -7.50 0.71 6.73
C ILE A 207 -6.76 1.82 7.45
N LEU A 208 -6.43 1.57 8.71
CA LEU A 208 -5.69 2.49 9.56
C LEU A 208 -4.31 1.92 9.85
N GLN A 209 -3.33 2.79 10.04
CA GLN A 209 -2.03 2.43 10.62
C GLN A 209 -1.81 3.16 11.93
N LEU A 210 -0.95 2.61 12.80
CA LEU A 210 -0.52 3.22 14.05
C LEU A 210 0.91 2.79 14.35
N VAL A 211 1.79 3.75 14.60
CA VAL A 211 3.11 3.44 15.15
C VAL A 211 2.98 3.16 16.64
N SER A 212 3.36 1.96 17.07
CA SER A 212 3.08 1.42 18.42
C SER A 212 3.87 2.08 19.54
N GLY A 213 4.89 2.86 19.19
CA GLY A 213 5.80 3.52 20.12
C GLY A 213 6.85 4.35 19.38
N PRO A 214 7.67 5.14 20.10
CA PRO A 214 8.78 5.88 19.50
C PRO A 214 9.77 4.92 18.80
N LEU A 215 10.43 5.40 17.73
CA LEU A 215 11.56 4.70 17.13
C LEU A 215 12.78 4.89 18.03
N ILE A 216 13.23 3.83 18.70
CA ILE A 216 14.31 3.90 19.69
C ILE A 216 15.48 3.00 19.29
N ASN A 217 16.72 3.45 19.50
CA ASN A 217 17.94 2.64 19.37
C ASN A 217 18.31 1.93 20.68
N SER A 218 19.39 1.14 20.70
CA SER A 218 19.84 0.43 21.92
C SER A 218 20.29 1.34 23.06
N GLU A 219 20.62 2.61 22.77
CA GLU A 219 21.08 3.61 23.74
C GLU A 219 19.91 4.45 24.29
N GLY A 220 18.69 4.24 23.80
CA GLY A 220 17.50 4.98 24.22
C GLY A 220 17.24 6.26 23.42
N ASP A 221 18.09 6.60 22.45
CA ASP A 221 17.87 7.74 21.56
C ASP A 221 16.66 7.49 20.66
N LYS A 222 15.92 8.57 20.41
CA LYS A 222 14.70 8.55 19.60
C LYS A 222 14.96 9.13 18.22
N LEU A 223 14.47 8.44 17.20
CA LEU A 223 14.35 8.99 15.85
C LEU A 223 12.96 9.61 15.66
N ALA A 224 12.92 10.84 15.15
CA ALA A 224 11.67 11.54 14.90
C ALA A 224 10.84 10.85 13.80
N TYR A 225 9.51 10.86 13.94
CA TYR A 225 8.62 10.17 13.01
C TYR A 225 8.60 10.80 11.61
N ASP A 226 8.87 12.10 11.50
CA ASP A 226 8.95 12.84 10.24
C ASP A 226 10.08 12.38 9.31
N LYS A 227 11.04 11.62 9.86
CA LYS A 227 12.10 10.95 9.09
C LYS A 227 11.60 9.78 8.24
N ILE A 228 10.40 9.29 8.50
CA ILE A 228 9.76 8.27 7.68
C ILE A 228 8.45 8.84 7.15
N LYS A 229 8.35 8.90 5.82
CA LYS A 229 7.10 9.28 5.16
C LYS A 229 6.47 8.09 4.47
N PHE A 230 5.15 8.08 4.38
CA PHE A 230 4.41 7.05 3.67
C PHE A 230 3.42 7.66 2.68
N LEU A 231 3.09 6.88 1.65
CA LEU A 231 2.02 7.17 0.69
C LEU A 231 1.48 5.85 0.13
N THR A 232 0.30 5.88 -0.47
CA THR A 232 -0.29 4.74 -1.16
C THR A 232 -0.11 4.82 -2.68
N LYS A 233 -0.03 3.66 -3.32
CA LYS A 233 -0.02 3.50 -4.79
C LYS A 233 -1.03 2.45 -5.22
N GLU A 234 -1.38 2.51 -6.50
CA GLU A 234 -2.20 1.51 -7.20
C GLU A 234 -3.64 1.37 -6.68
N VAL A 235 -4.12 2.36 -5.91
CA VAL A 235 -5.51 2.42 -5.44
C VAL A 235 -6.46 2.71 -6.60
N LYS A 236 -7.50 1.88 -6.75
CA LYS A 236 -8.47 1.92 -7.86
C LYS A 236 -9.94 1.93 -7.42
N LYS A 237 -10.27 1.42 -6.22
CA LYS A 237 -11.65 1.27 -5.73
C LYS A 237 -11.88 2.00 -4.39
N GLY A 238 -11.09 3.02 -4.15
CA GLY A 238 -11.13 3.84 -2.95
C GLY A 238 -10.22 5.05 -3.06
N GLU A 239 -9.94 5.63 -1.90
CA GLU A 239 -9.05 6.77 -1.73
C GLU A 239 -7.90 6.37 -0.81
N GLY A 240 -6.68 6.65 -1.24
CA GLY A 240 -5.48 6.45 -0.45
C GLY A 240 -4.71 7.75 -0.25
N VAL A 241 -3.67 7.70 0.58
CA VAL A 241 -2.76 8.83 0.83
C VAL A 241 -1.86 9.07 -0.39
N LEU A 242 -2.20 10.06 -1.23
CA LEU A 242 -1.46 10.34 -2.48
C LEU A 242 -0.20 11.19 -2.29
N LYS A 243 -0.16 12.02 -1.24
CA LYS A 243 0.99 12.87 -0.91
C LYS A 243 1.77 12.24 0.25
N PRO A 244 3.12 12.25 0.23
CA PRO A 244 3.90 11.74 1.35
C PRO A 244 3.50 12.40 2.67
N LEU A 245 3.09 11.59 3.65
CA LEU A 245 2.79 12.03 5.01
C LEU A 245 3.82 11.45 5.97
N ALA A 246 4.22 12.22 6.98
CA ALA A 246 5.05 11.73 8.07
C ALA A 246 4.29 10.65 8.86
N LEU A 247 5.01 9.68 9.42
CA LEU A 247 4.44 8.80 10.43
C LEU A 247 3.98 9.59 11.67
N SER A 248 3.06 9.00 12.44
CA SER A 248 2.74 9.52 13.77
C SER A 248 2.36 8.41 14.77
N SER A 249 2.30 8.79 16.04
CA SER A 249 1.80 7.94 17.13
C SER A 249 0.26 7.90 17.21
N ARG A 250 -0.44 8.52 16.25
CA ARG A 250 -1.90 8.50 16.16
C ARG A 250 -2.34 7.48 15.10
N LYS A 251 -3.60 7.07 15.15
CA LYS A 251 -4.18 6.26 14.08
C LYS A 251 -4.35 7.14 12.84
N GLU A 252 -3.77 6.70 11.74
CA GLU A 252 -3.81 7.41 10.46
C GLU A 252 -4.58 6.57 9.46
N VAL A 253 -5.53 7.19 8.76
CA VAL A 253 -6.25 6.54 7.66
C VAL A 253 -5.29 6.43 6.48
N ILE A 254 -4.97 5.21 6.07
CA ILE A 254 -4.12 4.97 4.89
C ILE A 254 -4.92 4.73 3.63
N TYR A 255 -6.12 4.15 3.78
CA TYR A 255 -7.02 3.81 2.68
C TYR A 255 -8.46 3.85 3.15
N THR A 256 -9.36 4.29 2.27
CA THR A 256 -10.80 4.31 2.47
C THR A 256 -11.48 3.74 1.22
N SER A 257 -12.24 2.66 1.36
CA SER A 257 -13.01 2.13 0.21
C SER A 257 -14.20 3.01 -0.12
N TRP A 258 -14.63 3.01 -1.40
CA TRP A 258 -15.83 3.77 -1.78
C TRP A 258 -17.11 3.07 -1.32
N ARG A 259 -17.23 1.77 -1.60
CA ARG A 259 -18.42 0.97 -1.29
C ARG A 259 -18.03 -0.39 -0.67
N GLY A 260 -16.85 -0.53 -0.09
CA GLY A 260 -16.44 -1.80 0.55
C GLY A 260 -15.94 -2.86 -0.41
N GLU A 261 -15.64 -2.48 -1.66
CA GLU A 261 -14.99 -3.35 -2.63
C GLU A 261 -13.62 -3.80 -2.14
N SER A 262 -13.27 -5.04 -2.50
CA SER A 262 -11.92 -5.56 -2.33
C SER A 262 -10.99 -5.04 -3.41
N GLU A 263 -9.78 -4.67 -3.01
CA GLU A 263 -8.66 -4.35 -3.89
C GLU A 263 -7.31 -4.62 -3.21
N ASP A 264 -6.28 -4.68 -4.04
CA ASP A 264 -4.89 -4.74 -3.61
C ASP A 264 -4.27 -3.37 -3.87
N PHE A 265 -3.51 -2.86 -2.90
CA PHE A 265 -2.80 -1.59 -3.04
C PHE A 265 -1.46 -1.63 -2.28
N ILE A 266 -0.59 -0.67 -2.58
CA ILE A 266 0.76 -0.60 -2.01
C ILE A 266 0.86 0.58 -1.05
N ILE A 267 1.45 0.38 0.12
CA ILE A 267 1.96 1.45 0.98
C ILE A 267 3.47 1.54 0.76
N ARG A 268 3.96 2.69 0.29
CA ARG A 268 5.38 2.96 0.17
C ARG A 268 5.86 3.77 1.37
N TYR A 269 6.78 3.22 2.13
CA TYR A 269 7.53 3.93 3.16
C TYR A 269 8.85 4.44 2.58
N ASN A 270 9.18 5.71 2.83
CA ASN A 270 10.40 6.37 2.39
C ASN A 270 11.14 6.98 3.58
N LEU A 271 12.47 6.91 3.52
CA LEU A 271 13.37 7.48 4.50
C LEU A 271 13.85 8.86 4.04
N GLU A 272 13.71 9.85 4.92
CA GLU A 272 14.27 11.19 4.76
C GLU A 272 15.75 11.23 5.20
N GLU A 273 16.36 12.41 5.13
CA GLU A 273 17.77 12.62 5.50
C GLU A 273 18.04 12.39 7.00
N LEU A 274 19.10 11.60 7.28
CA LEU A 274 19.51 11.18 8.62
C LEU A 274 20.88 11.74 9.06
N GLU A 275 21.50 12.64 8.30
CA GLU A 275 22.88 13.10 8.55
C GLU A 275 23.06 13.76 9.92
N LYS A 276 22.01 14.42 10.42
CA LYS A 276 21.97 15.07 11.74
C LYS A 276 21.49 14.15 12.87
N GLU A 277 21.04 12.95 12.53
CA GLU A 277 20.56 11.96 13.49
C GLU A 277 21.73 11.12 13.97
N LYS A 278 21.67 10.65 15.22
CA LYS A 278 22.72 9.77 15.75
C LYS A 278 22.78 8.46 14.97
N VAL A 279 23.99 7.89 14.90
CA VAL A 279 24.20 6.53 14.41
C VAL A 279 23.36 5.53 15.21
N GLY A 280 22.88 4.48 14.55
CA GLY A 280 22.25 3.36 15.25
C GLY A 280 21.15 2.67 14.47
N LYS A 281 20.61 1.62 15.10
CA LYS A 281 19.45 0.88 14.60
C LYS A 281 18.23 1.22 15.43
N TYR A 282 17.33 1.99 14.87
CA TYR A 282 16.09 2.42 15.50
C TYR A 282 14.96 1.46 15.16
N ARG A 283 14.19 1.04 16.16
CA ARG A 283 13.14 0.02 15.99
C ARG A 283 11.81 0.46 16.58
N THR A 284 10.72 0.05 15.92
CA THR A 284 9.34 0.13 16.43
C THR A 284 8.46 -0.87 15.65
N ASN A 285 7.15 -0.82 15.86
CA ASN A 285 6.16 -1.62 15.15
C ASN A 285 5.04 -0.75 14.57
N ILE A 286 4.65 -1.00 13.32
CA ILE A 286 3.46 -0.42 12.71
C ILE A 286 2.33 -1.43 12.79
N LYS A 287 1.25 -1.08 13.51
CA LYS A 287 0.02 -1.87 13.62
C LYS A 287 -0.99 -1.40 12.59
N TYR A 288 -1.71 -2.34 12.00
CA TYR A 288 -2.75 -2.07 11.03
C TYR A 288 -4.12 -2.50 11.56
N PHE A 289 -5.14 -1.71 11.23
CA PHE A 289 -6.51 -1.94 11.68
C PHE A 289 -7.49 -1.80 10.52
N LEU A 290 -8.56 -2.59 10.57
CA LEU A 290 -9.75 -2.46 9.74
C LEU A 290 -10.79 -1.70 10.57
N GLU A 291 -11.27 -0.58 10.05
CA GLU A 291 -12.36 0.18 10.65
C GLU A 291 -13.57 0.19 9.72
N ILE A 292 -14.73 -0.08 10.29
CA ILE A 292 -16.00 0.20 9.64
C ILE A 292 -16.62 1.37 10.42
N PRO A 293 -16.69 2.58 9.82
CA PRO A 293 -17.18 3.76 10.51
C PRO A 293 -18.54 3.53 11.18
N GLY A 294 -18.64 3.90 12.45
CA GLY A 294 -19.87 3.73 13.26
C GLY A 294 -20.18 2.27 13.65
N SER A 295 -19.26 1.32 13.44
CA SER A 295 -19.49 -0.10 13.73
C SER A 295 -18.38 -0.68 14.60
N PHE A 296 -17.20 -0.97 14.05
CA PHE A 296 -16.12 -1.59 14.80
C PHE A 296 -14.74 -1.22 14.25
N VAL A 297 -13.73 -1.41 15.10
CA VAL A 297 -12.31 -1.36 14.74
C VAL A 297 -11.68 -2.70 15.12
N ARG A 298 -11.01 -3.35 14.17
CA ARG A 298 -10.38 -4.66 14.34
C ARG A 298 -8.91 -4.59 13.99
N TYR A 299 -8.05 -5.16 14.84
CA TYR A 299 -6.64 -5.37 14.54
C TYR A 299 -6.46 -6.38 13.39
N ILE A 300 -5.58 -6.06 12.43
CA ILE A 300 -5.29 -6.90 11.26
C ILE A 300 -3.93 -7.58 11.41
N ASP A 301 -2.86 -6.78 11.43
CA ASP A 301 -1.47 -7.28 11.43
C ASP A 301 -0.51 -6.23 12.01
N THR A 302 0.74 -6.64 12.25
CA THR A 302 1.84 -5.78 12.69
C THR A 302 3.07 -6.04 11.84
N LEU A 303 3.72 -4.96 11.38
CA LEU A 303 5.04 -5.04 10.77
C LEU A 303 6.10 -4.33 11.63
N PRO A 304 7.23 -5.00 11.94
CA PRO A 304 8.41 -4.35 12.47
C PRO A 304 8.93 -3.28 11.51
N LEU A 305 9.25 -2.11 12.04
CA LEU A 305 9.97 -1.03 11.37
C LEU A 305 11.37 -0.93 11.96
N GLU A 306 12.38 -1.05 11.11
CA GLU A 306 13.79 -0.86 11.45
C GLU A 306 14.40 0.21 10.54
N VAL A 307 15.02 1.22 11.14
CA VAL A 307 15.79 2.25 10.44
C VAL A 307 17.24 2.17 10.90
N GLU A 308 18.17 1.94 9.97
CA GLU A 308 19.59 1.91 10.26
C GLU A 308 20.27 3.17 9.74
N ASN A 309 20.74 4.01 10.66
CA ASN A 309 21.61 5.14 10.35
C ASN A 309 23.07 4.69 10.49
N PRO A 310 23.86 4.60 9.41
CA PRO A 310 25.24 4.15 9.47
C PRO A 310 26.14 5.15 10.20
N SER A 311 27.27 4.66 10.72
CA SER A 311 28.28 5.52 11.32
C SER A 311 28.93 6.43 10.29
N ILE A 312 29.16 7.67 10.70
CA ILE A 312 29.95 8.67 10.01
C ILE A 312 31.02 9.13 11.00
N PHE A 313 32.29 8.97 10.61
CA PHE A 313 33.44 9.40 11.39
C PHE A 313 34.60 9.68 10.45
N ASN A 314 34.49 10.79 9.74
CA ASN A 314 35.40 11.16 8.67
C ASN A 314 36.29 12.32 9.11
N LEU A 315 37.58 12.21 8.80
CA LEU A 315 38.55 13.29 8.89
C LEU A 315 38.95 13.71 7.48
N LYS A 316 38.64 14.94 7.10
CA LYS A 316 39.07 15.55 5.84
C LYS A 316 40.16 16.58 6.11
N VAL A 317 41.31 16.38 5.49
CA VAL A 317 42.50 17.24 5.59
C VAL A 317 42.72 17.90 4.25
N THR A 318 42.63 19.23 4.20
CA THR A 318 42.83 20.01 2.97
C THR A 318 44.00 20.98 3.18
N PRO A 319 45.21 20.62 2.72
CA PRO A 319 46.35 21.54 2.74
C PRO A 319 46.20 22.62 1.65
N GLU A 320 46.85 23.77 1.84
CA GLU A 320 46.92 24.84 0.85
C GLU A 320 47.70 24.41 -0.42
N THR A 321 48.63 23.47 -0.28
CA THR A 321 49.43 22.88 -1.36
C THR A 321 49.34 21.34 -1.35
N GLU A 322 48.83 20.75 -2.43
CA GLU A 322 48.76 19.31 -2.78
C GLU A 322 49.34 18.29 -1.78
N GLY A 323 48.64 18.03 -0.67
CA GLY A 323 48.89 16.88 0.20
C GLY A 323 50.14 16.91 1.11
N VAL A 324 51.00 17.93 1.03
CA VAL A 324 52.25 18.02 1.80
C VAL A 324 52.46 19.45 2.33
N ILE A 325 52.99 19.57 3.56
CA ILE A 325 53.48 20.85 4.05
C ILE A 325 54.81 21.14 3.38
N LEU A 326 54.76 22.02 2.39
CA LEU A 326 55.88 22.40 1.55
C LEU A 326 56.16 23.89 1.73
N PHE A 327 57.39 24.20 2.12
CA PHE A 327 57.90 25.55 2.18
C PHE A 327 58.85 25.77 1.01
N LYS A 328 58.34 26.39 -0.06
CA LYS A 328 59.08 26.59 -1.30
C LYS A 328 60.11 27.72 -1.19
N ASN A 329 61.23 27.62 -1.91
CA ASN A 329 62.24 28.65 -2.13
C ASN A 329 62.60 29.40 -0.83
N LEU A 330 63.03 28.66 0.18
CA LEU A 330 63.49 29.25 1.41
C LEU A 330 64.91 29.81 1.23
N LYS A 331 65.20 30.96 1.85
CA LYS A 331 66.50 31.62 1.87
C LYS A 331 66.91 31.94 3.32
N PRO A 332 68.21 32.02 3.64
CA PRO A 332 68.67 32.50 4.95
C PRO A 332 68.05 33.85 5.32
N LEU A 333 67.72 34.05 6.60
CA LEU A 333 67.28 35.32 7.18
C LEU A 333 66.03 35.97 6.54
N GLN A 334 65.31 35.26 5.68
CA GLN A 334 64.04 35.76 5.15
C GLN A 334 62.95 35.78 6.23
N SER A 335 61.89 36.56 5.99
CA SER A 335 60.69 36.55 6.83
C SER A 335 60.08 35.15 6.93
N PRO A 336 59.48 34.79 8.08
CA PRO A 336 58.89 33.47 8.27
C PRO A 336 57.84 33.14 7.21
N LYS A 337 57.84 31.89 6.72
CA LYS A 337 56.82 31.41 5.78
C LYS A 337 55.70 30.68 6.51
N ILE A 338 54.49 30.80 5.98
CA ILE A 338 53.28 30.20 6.52
C ILE A 338 52.78 29.14 5.54
N ASN A 339 52.22 28.05 6.07
CA ASN A 339 51.47 27.06 5.32
C ASN A 339 50.25 26.64 6.15
N GLU A 340 49.07 26.64 5.53
CA GLU A 340 47.80 26.35 6.21
C GLU A 340 47.24 24.97 5.83
N VAL A 341 46.63 24.31 6.82
CA VAL A 341 45.89 23.07 6.63
C VAL A 341 44.51 23.22 7.26
N THR A 342 43.46 23.02 6.45
CA THR A 342 42.08 22.97 6.95
C THR A 342 41.75 21.55 7.37
N ILE A 343 41.24 21.40 8.59
CA ILE A 343 40.75 20.16 9.17
C ILE A 343 39.23 20.26 9.28
N GLU A 344 38.53 19.29 8.69
CA GLU A 344 37.08 19.17 8.73
C GLU A 344 36.71 17.77 9.23
N ILE A 345 35.90 17.73 10.29
CA ILE A 345 35.43 16.50 10.92
C ILE A 345 33.94 16.40 10.70
N GLU A 346 33.51 15.28 10.15
CA GLU A 346 32.11 14.93 9.99
C GLU A 346 31.82 13.68 10.81
N THR A 347 30.87 13.79 11.74
CA THR A 347 30.49 12.68 12.60
C THR A 347 29.06 12.75 13.10
N ASN A 348 28.45 11.57 13.27
CA ASN A 348 27.14 11.35 13.89
C ASN A 348 27.21 10.34 15.06
N LEU A 349 28.41 10.08 15.59
CA LEU A 349 28.60 9.08 16.65
C LEU A 349 27.99 9.51 17.99
N GLY A 350 27.88 10.81 18.24
CA GLY A 350 27.39 11.33 19.52
C GLY A 350 28.38 11.14 20.68
N LYS A 351 29.67 10.93 20.38
CA LYS A 351 30.73 10.66 21.36
C LYS A 351 31.93 11.58 21.17
N PRO A 352 32.61 11.98 22.26
CA PRO A 352 33.79 12.81 22.16
C PRO A 352 34.89 12.18 21.30
N TYR A 353 35.69 13.01 20.65
CA TYR A 353 36.84 12.60 19.87
C TYR A 353 37.98 13.61 20.00
N GLN A 354 39.16 13.21 19.58
CA GLN A 354 40.31 14.08 19.43
C GLN A 354 40.91 13.99 18.03
N VAL A 355 41.53 15.09 17.59
CA VAL A 355 42.35 15.12 16.38
C VAL A 355 43.79 15.35 16.79
N SER A 356 44.68 14.48 16.31
CA SER A 356 46.11 14.56 16.52
C SER A 356 46.84 14.80 15.21
N GLN A 357 47.99 15.46 15.29
CA GLN A 357 49.03 15.37 14.26
C GLN A 357 50.17 14.49 14.76
N LYS A 358 50.86 13.82 13.83
CA LYS A 358 52.11 13.12 14.08
C LYS A 358 53.19 13.61 13.11
N ILE A 359 54.25 14.17 13.68
CA ILE A 359 55.42 14.63 12.95
C ILE A 359 56.42 13.48 12.88
N ILE A 360 56.66 12.96 11.69
CA ILE A 360 57.51 11.78 11.46
C ILE A 360 58.99 12.18 11.41
N SER A 361 59.29 13.31 10.76
CA SER A 361 60.65 13.78 10.52
C SER A 361 60.77 15.30 10.66
N GLU A 362 62.00 15.77 10.77
CA GLU A 362 62.35 17.17 10.54
C GLU A 362 62.00 17.59 9.11
N LEU A 363 62.09 18.89 8.80
CA LEU A 363 61.93 19.35 7.43
C LEU A 363 63.21 19.05 6.66
N VAL A 364 63.09 18.48 5.46
CA VAL A 364 64.22 18.06 4.63
C VAL A 364 64.06 18.62 3.21
N ASN A 365 65.15 19.03 2.58
CA ASN A 365 65.17 19.36 1.14
C ASN A 365 65.50 18.13 0.27
N LYS A 366 65.61 18.31 -1.05
CA LYS A 366 65.93 17.20 -1.98
C LYS A 366 67.35 16.66 -1.80
N GLU A 367 68.25 17.50 -1.29
CA GLU A 367 69.67 17.23 -1.07
C GLU A 367 69.94 16.55 0.30
N GLY A 368 68.92 16.43 1.16
CA GLY A 368 69.02 15.78 2.48
C GLY A 368 69.37 16.71 3.64
N ASP A 369 69.50 18.03 3.39
CA ASP A 369 69.70 19.04 4.42
C ASP A 369 68.45 19.20 5.27
N LYS A 370 68.64 19.41 6.57
CA LYS A 370 67.54 19.40 7.56
C LYS A 370 67.39 20.75 8.22
N ILE A 371 66.13 21.17 8.41
CA ILE A 371 65.79 22.26 9.33
C ILE A 371 65.26 21.64 10.63
N PRO A 372 65.94 21.87 11.77
CA PRO A 372 65.48 21.37 13.06
C PRO A 372 64.09 21.90 13.43
N LEU A 373 63.27 21.06 14.05
CA LEU A 373 61.88 21.39 14.40
C LEU A 373 61.72 22.61 15.32
N LYS A 374 62.77 23.04 16.03
CA LYS A 374 62.76 24.28 16.85
C LYS A 374 62.42 25.54 16.04
N HIS A 375 62.63 25.50 14.72
CA HIS A 375 62.30 26.57 13.79
C HIS A 375 60.89 26.47 13.21
N LEU A 376 60.19 25.36 13.44
CA LEU A 376 58.81 25.16 13.02
C LEU A 376 57.89 25.35 14.22
N SER A 377 56.94 26.25 14.09
CA SER A 377 55.87 26.45 15.06
C SER A 377 54.52 26.17 14.41
N LEU A 378 53.54 25.79 15.23
CA LEU A 378 52.14 25.68 14.82
C LEU A 378 51.27 26.56 15.72
N ARG A 379 50.16 27.03 15.16
CA ARG A 379 48.99 27.47 15.92
C ARG A 379 47.73 26.92 15.26
N THR A 380 46.68 26.82 16.05
CA THR A 380 45.36 26.37 15.61
C THR A 380 44.41 27.56 15.62
N GLU A 381 43.54 27.63 14.63
CA GLU A 381 42.59 28.74 14.46
C GLU A 381 41.19 28.19 14.19
N SER A 382 40.20 28.71 14.92
CA SER A 382 38.80 28.31 14.74
C SER A 382 38.27 28.82 13.41
N ILE A 383 37.54 27.97 12.69
CA ILE A 383 36.63 28.40 11.61
C ILE A 383 35.21 28.37 12.15
N ASN A 384 34.81 27.25 12.73
CA ASN A 384 33.52 27.07 13.39
C ASN A 384 33.65 25.95 14.44
N THR A 385 34.52 26.17 15.43
CA THR A 385 34.81 25.16 16.45
C THR A 385 33.89 25.25 17.65
N LYS A 386 33.30 24.13 18.05
CA LYS A 386 32.59 23.91 19.31
C LYS A 386 33.48 23.30 20.38
N GLY A 387 34.40 22.43 19.98
CA GLY A 387 35.39 21.83 20.88
C GLY A 387 36.55 22.78 21.27
N SER A 388 37.57 22.20 21.88
CA SER A 388 38.75 22.88 22.42
C SER A 388 39.98 22.70 21.54
N LEU A 389 40.49 23.80 20.98
CA LEU A 389 41.79 23.85 20.31
C LEU A 389 42.93 23.93 21.33
N LYS A 390 43.93 23.06 21.18
CA LYS A 390 45.02 22.92 22.18
C LYS A 390 46.16 23.93 22.01
N TYR A 391 46.29 24.54 20.84
CA TYR A 391 47.40 25.46 20.55
C TYR A 391 46.91 26.76 19.89
N PRO A 392 46.16 27.63 20.58
CA PRO A 392 45.66 28.88 19.99
C PRO A 392 46.78 29.91 19.72
N LYS A 393 47.97 29.72 20.31
CA LYS A 393 49.16 30.55 20.13
C LYS A 393 50.29 29.72 19.49
N ASN A 394 51.23 30.41 18.83
CA ASN A 394 52.41 29.78 18.23
C ASN A 394 53.15 28.94 19.27
N THR A 395 53.27 27.65 18.99
CA THR A 395 53.94 26.66 19.83
C THR A 395 54.91 25.88 18.97
N ILE A 396 56.12 25.64 19.49
CA ILE A 396 57.14 24.87 18.78
C ILE A 396 56.62 23.45 18.52
N VAL A 397 56.76 23.00 17.28
CA VAL A 397 56.37 21.65 16.87
C VAL A 397 57.34 20.63 17.46
N LYS A 398 56.80 19.58 18.08
CA LYS A 398 57.58 18.46 18.63
C LYS A 398 57.52 17.26 17.69
N LYS A 399 58.59 16.47 17.68
CA LYS A 399 58.58 15.16 17.01
C LYS A 399 57.61 14.24 17.74
N GLY A 400 56.87 13.41 16.99
CA GLY A 400 55.85 12.53 17.55
C GLY A 400 54.45 13.12 17.50
N GLU A 401 53.58 12.64 18.37
CA GLU A 401 52.15 12.98 18.37
C GLU A 401 51.87 14.25 19.18
N MET A 402 51.02 15.12 18.63
CA MET A 402 50.49 16.29 19.31
C MET A 402 48.97 16.35 19.09
N VAL A 403 48.20 16.36 20.18
CA VAL A 403 46.74 16.55 20.13
C VAL A 403 46.44 17.99 19.78
N LEU A 404 45.80 18.22 18.64
CA LEU A 404 45.46 19.54 18.11
C LEU A 404 44.11 20.04 18.63
N PHE A 405 43.16 19.13 18.77
CA PHE A 405 41.76 19.43 19.05
C PHE A 405 41.11 18.30 19.86
N VAL A 406 40.20 18.67 20.76
CA VAL A 406 39.31 17.76 21.48
C VAL A 406 37.88 18.27 21.32
N SER A 407 36.95 17.43 20.90
CA SER A 407 35.56 17.81 20.66
C SER A 407 34.83 18.19 21.96
N ASP A 408 33.61 18.71 21.80
CA ASP A 408 32.67 18.83 22.90
C ASP A 408 32.20 17.43 23.39
N SER A 409 31.45 17.41 24.50
CA SER A 409 30.90 16.18 25.08
C SER A 409 29.91 15.45 24.16
N ASN A 410 29.34 16.16 23.18
CA ASN A 410 28.37 15.62 22.24
C ASN A 410 29.03 15.00 21.00
N GLY A 411 30.35 15.14 20.83
CA GLY A 411 31.03 14.67 19.63
C GLY A 411 30.59 15.43 18.38
N SER A 412 30.37 16.74 18.47
CA SER A 412 29.93 17.55 17.34
C SER A 412 30.94 17.51 16.18
N SER A 413 30.42 17.53 14.95
CA SER A 413 31.24 17.85 13.77
C SER A 413 31.87 19.25 13.91
N ASP A 414 33.11 19.41 13.47
CA ASP A 414 33.92 20.61 13.69
C ASP A 414 34.85 20.93 12.52
N LYS A 415 35.25 22.20 12.44
CA LYS A 415 36.17 22.69 11.40
C LYS A 415 37.13 23.75 11.94
N PHE A 416 38.42 23.56 11.68
CA PHE A 416 39.49 24.46 12.12
C PHE A 416 40.69 24.45 11.17
N LYS A 417 41.60 25.40 11.34
CA LYS A 417 42.88 25.45 10.64
C LYS A 417 44.04 25.08 11.57
N VAL A 418 45.06 24.45 11.00
CA VAL A 418 46.40 24.36 11.56
C VAL A 418 47.31 25.22 10.70
N ILE A 419 47.97 26.20 11.33
CA ILE A 419 48.80 27.19 10.66
C ILE A 419 50.23 26.93 11.09
N TYR A 420 51.05 26.49 10.15
CA TYR A 420 52.47 26.22 10.37
C TYR A 420 53.29 27.43 9.96
N LYS A 421 54.17 27.88 10.86
CA LYS A 421 55.09 28.99 10.63
C LYS A 421 56.52 28.48 10.76
N LEU A 422 57.29 28.65 9.69
CA LEU A 422 58.70 28.27 9.62
C LEU A 422 59.60 29.51 9.62
N GLU A 423 60.49 29.60 10.61
CA GLU A 423 61.52 30.63 10.71
C GLU A 423 62.80 30.15 10.04
N ALA A 424 63.38 30.95 9.14
CA ALA A 424 64.57 30.54 8.39
C ALA A 424 65.84 30.65 9.28
N PRO A 425 66.57 29.55 9.55
CA PRO A 425 67.81 29.62 10.32
C PRO A 425 68.90 30.37 9.55
N LEU A 426 69.87 30.93 10.29
CA LEU A 426 70.99 31.69 9.73
C LEU A 426 71.84 30.86 8.74
N ASN A 427 72.02 29.58 9.02
CA ASN A 427 72.80 28.64 8.24
C ASN A 427 71.95 27.79 7.27
N LEU A 428 70.74 28.26 6.92
CA LEU A 428 69.86 27.56 6.00
C LEU A 428 70.48 27.43 4.61
N LYS A 429 70.53 26.23 4.05
CA LYS A 429 70.80 26.07 2.61
C LYS A 429 69.53 26.39 1.81
N PRO A 430 69.59 27.27 0.79
CA PRO A 430 68.39 27.62 0.03
C PRO A 430 67.74 26.40 -0.63
N GLY A 431 66.40 26.36 -0.67
CA GLY A 431 65.69 25.26 -1.32
C GLY A 431 64.25 25.09 -0.87
N ASP A 432 63.62 24.03 -1.39
CA ASP A 432 62.28 23.60 -1.02
C ASP A 432 62.37 22.58 0.11
N TYR A 433 61.75 22.88 1.26
CA TYR A 433 61.76 21.99 2.41
C TYR A 433 60.36 21.47 2.69
N PHE A 434 60.26 20.18 2.96
CA PHE A 434 59.00 19.54 3.30
C PHE A 434 59.15 18.65 4.53
N THR A 435 58.03 18.41 5.20
CA THR A 435 57.93 17.37 6.24
C THR A 435 56.65 16.57 6.05
N ARG A 436 56.67 15.32 6.49
CA ARG A 436 55.50 14.45 6.45
C ARG A 436 54.76 14.54 7.78
N ILE A 437 53.54 15.05 7.72
CA ILE A 437 52.60 15.12 8.84
C ILE A 437 51.47 14.15 8.56
N VAL A 438 51.15 13.32 9.54
CA VAL A 438 49.98 12.45 9.51
C VAL A 438 48.96 13.02 10.49
N TYR A 439 47.72 13.21 10.04
CA TYR A 439 46.62 13.56 10.90
C TYR A 439 45.76 12.34 11.17
N SER A 440 45.28 12.21 12.40
CA SER A 440 44.42 11.13 12.84
C SER A 440 43.30 11.66 13.70
N ILE A 441 42.16 10.97 13.65
CA ILE A 441 41.01 11.20 14.50
C ILE A 441 40.76 9.92 15.34
N LEU A 442 40.40 10.10 16.61
CA LEU A 442 40.18 9.00 17.56
C LEU A 442 39.01 9.34 18.48
N GLU A 443 38.08 8.41 18.68
CA GLU A 443 37.05 8.47 19.73
C GLU A 443 37.70 8.35 21.12
N ILE A 444 37.26 9.16 22.10
CA ILE A 444 37.86 9.21 23.45
C ILE A 444 36.85 9.01 24.58
#